data_AF-B1LRH5-F1
#
_entry.id   AF-B1LRH5-F1
#
_cell.length_a   1.000
_cell.length_b   1.000
_cell.length_c   1.000
_cell.angle_alpha   90.00
_cell.angle_beta   90.00
_cell.angle_gamma   90.00
#
_symmetry.space_group_name_H-M   'P 1'
#
loop_
_entity.id
_entity.type
_entity.pdbx_description
1 polymer ?
#
loop_
_entity_poly.entity_id
_entity_poly.type
_entity_poly.pdbx_seq_one_letter_code
_entity_poly.pdbx_strand_id
1 'polypeptide(L)'
;MLGISAIESMDIIADINSIKELIDDVKYARKLTRVAKSSPVILANIENEKIIEFCKIYPVLVNRIRFNEDGTKITLDTKVSKDLFIKVLMDDFLTSQLTQFYYESLAKDALKLAADNTKEN
;
A
#
# COMPACT_ATOMS: atom_id res chain seq x y z
N MET A 1 -15.45 11.95 -2.97
CA MET A 1 -14.84 10.94 -3.87
C MET A 1 -14.33 9.80 -3.00
N LEU A 2 -14.83 8.56 -3.14
CA LEU A 2 -14.56 7.45 -2.19
C LEU A 2 -13.07 7.14 -2.00
N GLY A 3 -12.25 7.33 -3.04
CA GLY A 3 -10.80 7.09 -3.04
C GLY A 3 -10.03 7.85 -1.96
N ILE A 4 -10.25 9.17 -1.89
CA ILE A 4 -9.54 10.06 -0.96
C ILE A 4 -10.00 9.79 0.47
N SER A 5 -11.31 9.68 0.67
CA SER A 5 -11.88 9.64 2.02
C SER A 5 -11.37 8.45 2.81
N ALA A 6 -11.08 7.32 2.16
CA ALA A 6 -10.47 6.17 2.81
C ALA A 6 -9.04 6.48 3.30
N ILE A 7 -8.22 7.12 2.45
CA ILE A 7 -6.83 7.46 2.75
C ILE A 7 -6.74 8.62 3.76
N GLU A 8 -7.63 9.61 3.63
CA GLU A 8 -7.74 10.75 4.56
C GLU A 8 -8.15 10.26 5.96
N SER A 9 -9.04 9.26 6.04
CA SER A 9 -9.41 8.61 7.30
C SER A 9 -8.26 7.85 7.96
N MET A 10 -7.26 7.38 7.19
CA MET A 10 -6.09 6.71 7.76
C MET A 10 -5.15 7.69 8.47
N ASP A 11 -5.16 8.99 8.13
CA ASP A 11 -4.24 10.00 8.67
C ASP A 11 -2.73 9.62 8.62
N ILE A 12 -2.34 8.82 7.63
CA ILE A 12 -0.96 8.34 7.46
C ILE A 12 -0.08 9.29 6.62
N ILE A 13 -0.66 10.30 5.99
CA ILE A 13 0.05 11.19 5.06
C ILE A 13 0.26 12.55 5.71
N ALA A 14 1.47 13.09 5.61
CA ALA A 14 1.83 14.37 6.23
C ALA A 14 1.11 15.56 5.60
N ASP A 15 0.96 15.55 4.27
CA ASP A 15 0.20 16.56 3.52
C ASP A 15 -0.85 15.89 2.62
N ILE A 16 -2.12 16.08 2.97
CA ILE A 16 -3.24 15.52 2.19
C ILE A 16 -3.41 16.20 0.83
N ASN A 17 -2.91 17.44 0.65
CA ASN A 17 -3.01 18.15 -0.63
C ASN A 17 -2.25 17.41 -1.73
N SER A 18 -1.12 16.80 -1.37
CA SER A 18 -0.33 15.92 -2.25
C SER A 18 -1.15 14.78 -2.89
N ILE A 19 -2.19 14.27 -2.22
CA ILE A 19 -3.14 13.27 -2.76
C ILE A 19 -4.27 13.95 -3.55
N LYS A 20 -4.76 15.11 -3.08
CA LYS A 20 -5.84 15.84 -3.77
C LYS A 20 -5.42 16.26 -5.17
N GLU A 21 -4.18 16.70 -5.35
CA GLU A 21 -3.58 17.01 -6.65
C GLU A 21 -3.54 15.80 -7.61
N LEU A 22 -3.45 14.58 -7.09
CA LEU A 22 -3.40 13.37 -7.92
C LEU A 22 -4.73 13.04 -8.59
N ILE A 23 -5.83 13.67 -8.18
CA ILE A 23 -7.16 13.37 -8.69
C ILE A 23 -7.42 14.01 -10.04
N ASP A 24 -6.77 15.14 -10.29
CA ASP A 24 -6.83 15.82 -11.58
C ASP A 24 -6.22 14.94 -12.68
N ASP A 25 -5.30 14.04 -12.33
CA ASP A 25 -4.81 12.99 -13.22
C ASP A 25 -5.73 11.75 -13.18
N VAL A 26 -6.45 11.53 -14.29
CA VAL A 26 -7.36 10.40 -14.52
C VAL A 26 -6.71 9.05 -14.18
N LYS A 27 -5.41 8.87 -14.45
CA LYS A 27 -4.69 7.62 -14.16
C LYS A 27 -4.59 7.38 -12.66
N TYR A 28 -4.24 8.40 -11.89
CA TYR A 28 -4.12 8.29 -10.44
C TYR A 28 -5.49 8.24 -9.76
N ALA A 29 -6.48 9.01 -10.23
CA ALA A 29 -7.85 8.92 -9.74
C ALA A 29 -8.42 7.50 -9.80
N ARG A 30 -8.16 6.78 -10.91
CA ARG A 30 -8.53 5.37 -11.06
C ARG A 30 -7.81 4.47 -10.06
N LYS A 31 -6.49 4.67 -9.86
CA LYS A 31 -5.70 3.92 -8.87
C LYS A 31 -6.20 4.15 -7.44
N LEU A 32 -6.47 5.40 -7.04
CA LEU A 32 -6.97 5.74 -5.70
C LEU A 32 -8.36 5.16 -5.46
N THR A 33 -9.23 5.17 -6.47
CA THR A 33 -10.54 4.51 -6.40
C THR A 33 -10.40 3.01 -6.17
N ARG A 34 -9.42 2.37 -6.82
CA ARG A 34 -9.12 0.94 -6.61
C ARG A 34 -8.59 0.69 -5.21
N VAL A 35 -7.67 1.52 -4.71
CA VAL A 35 -7.17 1.44 -3.33
C VAL A 35 -8.34 1.47 -2.34
N ALA A 36 -9.24 2.44 -2.41
CA ALA A 36 -10.36 2.51 -1.46
C ALA A 36 -11.35 1.33 -1.55
N LYS A 37 -11.44 0.64 -2.70
CA LYS A 37 -12.38 -0.48 -2.89
C LYS A 37 -11.77 -1.85 -2.61
N SER A 38 -10.49 -2.04 -2.90
CA SER A 38 -9.86 -3.36 -2.97
C SER A 38 -8.45 -3.40 -2.39
N SER A 39 -8.02 -2.38 -1.65
CA SER A 39 -6.74 -2.42 -0.94
C SER A 39 -6.79 -3.49 0.15
N PRO A 40 -5.92 -4.51 0.11
CA PRO A 40 -5.81 -5.48 1.20
C PRO A 40 -5.41 -4.83 2.52
N VAL A 41 -4.57 -3.78 2.48
CA VAL A 41 -4.12 -3.03 3.65
C VAL A 41 -5.28 -2.34 4.36
N ILE A 42 -6.18 -1.69 3.60
CA ILE A 42 -7.37 -1.04 4.16
C ILE A 42 -8.38 -2.10 4.63
N LEU A 43 -8.63 -3.14 3.83
CA LEU A 43 -9.58 -4.20 4.17
C LEU A 43 -9.17 -4.99 5.42
N ALA A 44 -7.87 -5.23 5.61
CA ALA A 44 -7.33 -5.88 6.78
C ALA A 44 -7.13 -4.93 7.98
N ASN A 45 -7.46 -3.65 7.83
CA ASN A 45 -7.34 -2.62 8.86
C ASN A 45 -5.94 -2.58 9.51
N ILE A 46 -4.90 -2.59 8.68
CA ILE A 46 -3.51 -2.58 9.15
C ILE A 46 -3.19 -1.24 9.82
N GLU A 47 -2.56 -1.29 10.98
CA GLU A 47 -2.11 -0.11 11.74
C GLU A 47 -1.09 0.70 10.95
N ASN A 48 -1.19 2.04 11.04
CA ASN A 48 -0.27 2.94 10.35
C ASN A 48 1.20 2.71 10.70
N GLU A 49 1.49 2.40 11.97
CA GLU A 49 2.84 2.11 12.44
C GLU A 49 3.47 0.95 11.68
N LYS A 50 2.71 -0.13 11.43
CA LYS A 50 3.18 -1.28 10.65
C LYS A 50 3.42 -0.93 9.19
N ILE A 51 2.58 -0.08 8.59
CA ILE A 51 2.77 0.40 7.21
C ILE A 51 4.06 1.23 7.11
N ILE A 52 4.31 2.08 8.09
CA ILE A 52 5.51 2.92 8.17
C ILE A 52 6.76 2.06 8.37
N GLU A 53 6.71 1.11 9.29
CA GLU A 53 7.81 0.18 9.55
C GLU A 53 8.13 -0.64 8.30
N PHE A 54 7.10 -1.13 7.59
CA PHE A 54 7.26 -1.82 6.32
C PHE A 54 8.01 -0.96 5.29
N CYS A 55 7.63 0.32 5.17
CA CYS A 55 8.31 1.26 4.27
C CYS A 55 9.77 1.52 4.66
N LYS A 56 10.12 1.41 5.94
CA LYS A 56 11.49 1.57 6.47
C LYS A 56 12.35 0.32 6.33
N ILE A 57 11.75 -0.87 6.22
CA ILE A 57 12.48 -2.15 6.14
C ILE A 57 12.66 -2.60 4.69
N TYR A 58 11.65 -2.39 3.84
CA TYR A 58 11.65 -2.98 2.50
C TYR A 58 12.70 -2.30 1.59
N PRO A 59 13.72 -3.01 1.06
CA PRO A 59 14.89 -2.39 0.42
C PRO A 59 14.58 -1.45 -0.74
N VAL A 60 13.50 -1.69 -1.48
CA VAL A 60 13.06 -0.86 -2.62
C VAL A 60 12.37 0.44 -2.17
N LEU A 61 11.80 0.45 -0.97
CA LEU A 61 11.11 1.60 -0.39
C LEU A 61 12.05 2.50 0.40
N VAL A 62 13.07 1.90 1.02
CA VAL A 62 14.17 2.60 1.69
C VAL A 62 14.80 3.60 0.72
N ASN A 63 14.99 4.83 1.18
CA ASN A 63 15.49 5.99 0.42
C ASN A 63 14.57 6.52 -0.69
N ARG A 64 13.39 5.93 -0.92
CA ARG A 64 12.41 6.42 -1.92
C ARG A 64 11.13 6.96 -1.29
N ILE A 65 10.78 6.50 -0.10
CA ILE A 65 9.70 7.04 0.72
C ILE A 65 10.31 7.92 1.80
N ARG A 66 9.83 9.16 1.88
CA ARG A 66 10.18 10.11 2.94
C ARG A 66 9.10 10.14 4.00
N PHE A 67 9.47 10.55 5.19
CA PHE A 67 8.59 10.71 6.34
C PHE A 67 8.67 12.13 6.89
N ASN A 68 7.71 12.52 7.73
CA ASN A 68 7.78 13.76 8.52
C ASN A 68 8.90 13.68 9.57
N GLU A 69 9.17 14.79 10.25
CA GLU A 69 10.21 14.91 11.29
C GLU A 69 10.04 13.86 12.40
N ASP A 70 8.80 13.59 12.82
CA ASP A 70 8.49 12.59 13.84
C ASP A 70 8.54 11.14 13.33
N GLY A 71 8.65 10.94 12.01
CA GLY A 71 8.67 9.62 11.39
C GLY A 71 7.36 8.82 11.51
N THR A 72 6.25 9.50 11.80
CA THR A 72 4.90 8.97 12.04
C THR A 72 3.96 9.12 10.85
N LYS A 73 4.33 9.90 9.84
CA LYS A 73 3.55 10.13 8.61
C LYS A 73 4.44 10.08 7.38
N ILE A 74 3.87 9.68 6.26
CA ILE A 74 4.54 9.58 4.96
C ILE A 74 4.42 10.90 4.20
N THR A 75 5.53 11.34 3.61
CA THR A 75 5.60 12.54 2.77
C THR A 75 5.57 12.16 1.30
N LEU A 76 4.56 12.65 0.58
CA LEU A 76 4.29 12.32 -0.84
C LEU A 76 4.60 13.49 -1.77
N ASP A 77 5.83 13.98 -1.75
CA ASP A 77 6.27 15.15 -2.51
C ASP A 77 6.71 14.84 -3.96
N THR A 78 7.00 13.58 -4.29
CA THR A 78 7.44 13.18 -5.64
C THR A 78 6.47 12.22 -6.30
N LYS A 79 6.48 12.18 -7.63
CA LYS A 79 5.72 11.20 -8.41
C LYS A 79 6.09 9.76 -8.03
N VAL A 80 7.36 9.51 -7.73
CA VAL A 80 7.88 8.19 -7.32
C VAL A 80 7.30 7.79 -5.97
N SER A 81 7.33 8.66 -4.96
CA SER A 81 6.77 8.34 -3.63
C SER A 81 5.25 8.12 -3.70
N LYS A 82 4.54 8.92 -4.51
CA LYS A 82 3.10 8.76 -4.77
C LYS A 82 2.78 7.38 -5.41
N ASP A 83 3.54 6.97 -6.44
CA ASP A 83 3.33 5.67 -7.09
C ASP A 83 3.69 4.49 -6.18
N LEU A 84 4.78 4.59 -5.41
CA LEU A 84 5.17 3.55 -4.45
C LEU A 84 4.15 3.41 -3.32
N PHE A 85 3.62 4.51 -2.80
CA PHE A 85 2.61 4.48 -1.76
C PHE A 85 1.33 3.74 -2.19
N ILE A 86 0.88 3.98 -3.43
CA ILE A 86 -0.27 3.24 -3.98
C ILE A 86 0.04 1.73 -4.06
N LYS A 87 1.26 1.35 -4.46
CA LYS A 87 1.69 -0.05 -4.49
C LYS A 87 1.73 -0.68 -3.10
N VAL A 88 2.19 0.06 -2.09
CA VAL A 88 2.16 -0.38 -0.68
C VAL A 88 0.73 -0.66 -0.25
N LEU A 89 -0.20 0.27 -0.48
CA LEU A 89 -1.61 0.06 -0.13
C LEU A 89 -2.26 -1.07 -0.92
N MET A 90 -1.80 -1.34 -2.14
CA MET A 90 -2.24 -2.51 -2.91
C MET A 90 -1.55 -3.82 -2.51
N ASP A 91 -0.62 -3.75 -1.56
CA ASP A 91 0.17 -4.89 -1.07
C ASP A 91 1.01 -5.52 -2.19
N ASP A 92 1.51 -4.71 -3.13
CA ASP A 92 2.25 -5.19 -4.31
C ASP A 92 3.68 -5.66 -3.97
N PHE A 93 4.12 -5.56 -2.71
CA PHE A 93 5.46 -5.92 -2.27
C PHE A 93 5.46 -7.24 -1.51
N LEU A 94 6.02 -8.28 -2.13
CA LEU A 94 6.03 -9.64 -1.59
C LEU A 94 7.42 -9.99 -1.07
N THR A 95 7.45 -10.84 -0.04
CA THR A 95 8.69 -11.43 0.50
C THR A 95 8.55 -12.94 0.53
N SER A 96 9.52 -13.66 -0.04
CA SER A 96 9.56 -15.12 0.02
C SER A 96 9.92 -15.59 1.42
N GLN A 97 9.09 -16.41 2.05
CA GLN A 97 9.38 -16.97 3.37
C GLN A 97 10.56 -17.96 3.35
N LEU A 98 10.81 -18.64 2.23
CA LEU A 98 11.88 -19.63 2.13
C LEU A 98 13.25 -19.00 1.85
N THR A 99 13.30 -18.05 0.92
CA THR A 99 14.56 -17.44 0.46
C THR A 99 14.82 -16.05 1.03
N GLN A 100 13.82 -15.44 1.68
CA GLN A 100 13.86 -14.06 2.17
C GLN A 100 14.11 -13.02 1.05
N PHE A 101 13.78 -13.38 -0.19
CA PHE A 101 13.89 -12.49 -1.34
C PHE A 101 12.67 -11.59 -1.48
N TYR A 102 12.91 -10.39 -2.01
CA TYR A 102 11.92 -9.34 -2.21
C TYR A 102 11.46 -9.31 -3.67
N TYR A 103 10.14 -9.23 -3.88
CA TYR A 103 9.51 -9.22 -5.19
C TYR A 103 8.46 -8.12 -5.30
N GLU A 104 8.30 -7.58 -6.50
CA GLU A 104 7.17 -6.72 -6.83
C GLU A 104 6.15 -7.52 -7.64
N SER A 105 4.90 -7.56 -7.18
CA SER A 105 3.82 -8.25 -7.86
C SER A 105 3.30 -7.41 -9.02
N LEU A 106 3.38 -7.96 -10.23
CA LEU A 106 2.80 -7.34 -11.43
C LEU A 106 1.33 -7.72 -11.62
N ALA A 107 0.91 -8.88 -11.10
CA ALA A 107 -0.46 -9.37 -11.10
C ALA A 107 -0.67 -10.34 -9.93
N LYS A 108 -1.70 -10.11 -9.11
CA LYS A 108 -2.12 -11.04 -8.06
C LYS A 108 -3.26 -11.90 -8.59
N ASP A 109 -2.96 -13.14 -8.95
CA ASP A 109 -4.00 -14.17 -8.95
C ASP A 109 -4.18 -14.61 -7.50
N ALA A 110 -5.40 -14.51 -6.99
CA ALA A 110 -5.73 -15.01 -5.66
C ALA A 110 -5.56 -16.53 -5.67
N LEU A 111 -4.45 -17.02 -5.13
CA LEU A 111 -4.30 -18.43 -4.83
C LEU A 111 -5.33 -18.77 -3.75
N LYS A 112 -6.45 -19.38 -4.16
CA LYS A 112 -7.41 -19.97 -3.22
C LYS A 112 -6.65 -20.97 -2.35
N LEU A 113 -6.67 -20.74 -1.04
CA LEU A 113 -6.20 -21.70 -0.05
C LEU A 113 -6.88 -23.04 -0.31
N ALA A 114 -6.09 -24.09 -0.56
CA ALA A 114 -6.58 -25.45 -0.57
C ALA A 114 -6.70 -25.93 0.88
N ALA A 115 -7.89 -25.78 1.45
CA ALA A 115 -8.37 -26.49 2.65
C ALA A 115 -9.78 -27.00 2.27
N ASP A 116 -10.17 -28.27 2.35
CA ASP A 116 -9.65 -29.42 3.08
C ASP A 116 -9.91 -30.70 2.26
N ASN A 117 -8.91 -31.59 2.15
CA ASN A 117 -9.16 -33.00 1.87
C ASN A 117 -9.25 -33.74 3.21
N THR A 118 -10.40 -33.67 3.86
CA THR A 118 -10.78 -34.64 4.89
C THR A 118 -11.99 -35.39 4.38
N LYS A 119 -11.74 -36.41 3.56
CA LYS A 119 -12.66 -37.54 3.43
C LYS A 119 -12.24 -38.53 4.50
N GLU A 120 -12.92 -38.54 5.64
CA GLU A 120 -12.92 -39.69 6.53
C GLU A 120 -13.91 -40.73 5.96
N ASN A 121 -13.41 -41.97 5.94
CA ASN A 121 -14.10 -43.19 5.51
C ASN A 121 -15.17 -43.63 6.52
#